data_AF-A0A2M8R5H5-F1
#
_entry.id   AF-A0A2M8R5H5-F1
#
_cell.length_a   1.000
_cell.length_b   1.000
_cell.length_c   1.000
_cell.angle_alpha   90.00
_cell.angle_beta   90.00
_cell.angle_gamma   90.00
#
_symmetry.space_group_name_H-M   'P 1'
#
loop_
_entity.id
_entity.type
_entity.pdbx_description
1 polymer ?
#
loop_
_entity_poly.entity_id
_entity_poly.type
_entity_poly.pdbx_seq_one_letter_code
_entity_poly.pdbx_strand_id
1 'polypeptide(L)'
;MGYQVLIDDNFHYQDESERVKHGVFGTPEEAIAACRSIVDEYLIDAFKPGMTADALFESYTLFGEDPFIIPDNPADASAKFSAWDYARQRCSEIAAG
;
A
#
# COMPACT_ATOMS: atom_id res chain seq x y z
N MET A 1 4.12 -2.54 -22.25
CA MET A 1 4.53 -2.99 -20.91
C MET A 1 3.80 -2.09 -19.94
N GLY A 2 2.96 -2.66 -19.11
CA GLY A 2 2.18 -1.95 -18.11
C GLY A 2 2.30 -2.62 -16.75
N TYR A 3 2.08 -1.83 -15.72
CA TYR A 3 2.08 -2.25 -14.33
C TYR A 3 0.72 -1.91 -13.75
N GLN A 4 -0.12 -2.93 -13.56
CA GLN A 4 -1.45 -2.75 -13.01
C GLN A 4 -1.36 -2.66 -11.49
N VAL A 5 -1.88 -1.58 -10.92
CA VAL A 5 -2.06 -1.46 -9.46
C VAL A 5 -3.47 -1.90 -9.12
N LEU A 6 -3.55 -2.88 -8.23
CA LEU A 6 -4.77 -3.44 -7.66
C LEU A 6 -4.76 -3.17 -6.16
N ILE A 7 -5.94 -3.03 -5.58
CA ILE A 7 -6.12 -2.78 -4.15
C ILE A 7 -7.01 -3.90 -3.60
N ASP A 8 -6.51 -4.58 -2.58
CA ASP A 8 -7.32 -5.43 -1.70
C ASP A 8 -7.61 -4.66 -0.39
N ASP A 9 -8.75 -4.91 0.22
CA ASP A 9 -9.09 -4.36 1.54
C ASP A 9 -8.52 -5.26 2.64
N ASN A 10 -7.73 -4.72 3.57
CA ASN A 10 -7.19 -5.49 4.69
C ASN A 10 -8.29 -6.07 5.60
N PHE A 11 -9.48 -5.46 5.66
CA PHE A 11 -10.60 -5.95 6.48
C PHE A 11 -11.30 -7.16 5.84
N HIS A 12 -11.39 -7.20 4.51
CA HIS A 12 -11.99 -8.28 3.72
C HIS A 12 -10.92 -9.10 2.97
N TYR A 13 -9.77 -9.32 3.60
CA TYR A 13 -8.66 -10.06 3.02
C TYR A 13 -9.15 -11.40 2.42
N GLN A 14 -9.00 -11.57 1.10
CA GLN A 14 -9.45 -12.69 0.24
C GLN A 14 -10.84 -12.60 -0.41
N ASP A 15 -11.62 -11.53 -0.22
CA ASP A 15 -12.77 -11.29 -1.08
C ASP A 15 -12.35 -10.62 -2.40
N GLU A 16 -12.01 -11.45 -3.40
CA GLU A 16 -11.63 -10.96 -4.73
C GLU A 16 -12.75 -10.15 -5.42
N SER A 17 -13.99 -10.20 -4.94
CA SER A 17 -15.09 -9.40 -5.50
C SER A 17 -15.02 -7.92 -5.10
N GLU A 18 -14.30 -7.60 -4.01
CA GLU A 18 -14.05 -6.24 -3.54
C GLU A 18 -12.74 -5.66 -4.08
N ARG A 19 -11.94 -6.44 -4.83
CA ARG A 19 -10.68 -5.98 -5.41
C ARG A 19 -10.92 -4.85 -6.41
N VAL A 20 -10.30 -3.70 -6.16
CA VAL A 20 -10.42 -2.52 -7.02
C VAL A 20 -9.19 -2.36 -7.91
N LYS A 21 -9.43 -2.04 -9.19
CA LYS A 21 -8.37 -1.58 -10.08
C LYS A 21 -8.12 -0.09 -9.83
N HIS A 22 -6.97 0.24 -9.28
CA HIS A 22 -6.54 1.63 -9.12
C HIS A 22 -6.11 2.24 -10.45
N GLY A 23 -5.24 1.54 -11.20
CA GLY A 23 -4.68 2.09 -12.43
C GLY A 23 -3.74 1.15 -13.19
N VAL A 24 -3.24 1.63 -14.32
CA VAL A 24 -2.15 0.99 -15.08
C VAL A 24 -1.10 2.05 -15.37
N PHE A 25 0.15 1.75 -15.02
CA PHE A 25 1.28 2.68 -15.12
C PHE A 25 2.29 2.20 -16.16
N GLY A 26 3.08 3.15 -16.69
CA GLY A 26 4.04 2.88 -17.76
C GLY A 26 5.35 2.32 -17.25
N THR A 27 5.71 2.60 -15.99
CA THR A 27 6.97 2.19 -15.36
C THR A 27 6.74 1.54 -14.00
N PRO A 28 7.67 0.68 -13.53
CA PRO A 28 7.59 0.09 -12.20
C PRO A 28 7.69 1.16 -11.12
N GLU A 29 8.46 2.23 -11.33
CA GLU A 29 8.59 3.35 -10.39
C GLU A 29 7.29 4.11 -10.21
N GLU A 30 6.55 4.37 -11.30
CA GLU A 30 5.24 5.01 -11.26
C GLU A 30 4.23 4.17 -10.47
N ALA A 31 4.21 2.85 -10.71
CA ALA A 31 3.33 1.94 -10.00
C ALA A 31 3.66 1.86 -8.50
N ILE A 32 4.95 1.78 -8.14
CA ILE A 32 5.39 1.81 -6.74
C ILE A 32 5.03 3.13 -6.08
N ALA A 33 5.20 4.26 -6.77
CA ALA A 33 4.83 5.57 -6.25
C ALA A 33 3.31 5.68 -5.98
N ALA A 34 2.49 5.10 -6.85
CA ALA A 34 1.05 5.02 -6.64
C ALA A 34 0.69 4.17 -5.41
N CYS A 35 1.28 2.97 -5.27
CA CYS A 35 1.08 2.14 -4.08
C CYS A 35 1.50 2.85 -2.79
N ARG A 36 2.64 3.55 -2.79
CA ARG A 36 3.10 4.33 -1.63
C ARG A 36 2.14 5.44 -1.27
N SER A 37 1.64 6.18 -2.26
CA SER A 37 0.70 7.28 -2.03
C SER A 37 -0.59 6.81 -1.35
N ILE A 38 -1.14 5.67 -1.78
CA ILE A 38 -2.33 5.06 -1.16
C ILE A 38 -2.08 4.75 0.33
N VAL A 39 -0.94 4.11 0.63
CA VAL A 39 -0.57 3.79 2.02
C VAL A 39 -0.35 5.08 2.83
N ASP A 40 0.37 6.06 2.26
CA ASP A 40 0.67 7.32 2.92
C ASP A 40 -0.60 8.12 3.25
N GLU A 41 -1.58 8.16 2.33
CA GLU A 41 -2.88 8.80 2.54
C GLU A 41 -3.58 8.25 3.77
N TYR A 42 -3.71 6.92 3.89
CA TYR A 42 -4.28 6.29 5.08
C TYR A 42 -3.49 6.64 6.35
N LEU A 43 -2.16 6.49 6.32
CA LEU A 43 -1.32 6.66 7.51
C LEU A 43 -1.34 8.11 8.03
N ILE A 44 -1.36 9.09 7.13
CA ILE A 44 -1.44 10.51 7.49
C ILE A 44 -2.80 10.82 8.12
N ASP A 45 -3.89 10.32 7.54
CA ASP A 45 -5.24 10.58 8.03
C ASP A 45 -5.55 9.86 9.35
N ALA A 46 -5.01 8.65 9.53
CA ALA A 46 -5.22 7.84 10.72
C ALA A 46 -4.36 8.28 11.92
N PHE A 47 -3.20 8.91 11.68
CA PHE A 47 -2.28 9.29 12.73
C PHE A 47 -2.85 10.39 13.63
N LYS A 48 -2.68 10.21 14.95
CA LYS A 48 -3.10 11.17 15.98
C LYS A 48 -1.92 11.55 16.85
N PRO A 49 -1.82 12.81 17.32
CA PRO A 49 -0.75 13.20 18.25
C PRO A 49 -0.66 12.26 19.46
N GLY A 50 0.53 11.72 19.71
CA GLY A 50 0.79 10.77 20.79
C GLY A 50 0.53 9.30 20.45
N MET A 51 0.11 8.98 19.22
CA MET A 51 0.00 7.61 18.73
C MET A 51 1.39 7.00 18.48
N THR A 52 1.59 5.73 18.84
CA THR A 52 2.85 5.02 18.56
C THR A 52 2.86 4.50 17.12
N ALA A 53 4.06 4.27 16.58
CA ALA A 53 4.23 3.62 15.28
C ALA A 53 3.50 2.27 15.20
N ASP A 54 3.59 1.46 16.27
CA ASP A 54 2.94 0.15 16.34
C ASP A 54 1.41 0.27 16.30
N ALA A 55 0.83 1.23 17.03
CA ALA A 55 -0.62 1.44 17.02
C ALA A 55 -1.12 1.92 15.65
N LEU A 56 -0.34 2.78 14.98
CA LEU A 56 -0.66 3.23 13.62
C LEU A 56 -0.56 2.07 12.62
N PHE A 57 0.48 1.25 12.72
CA PHE A 57 0.66 0.08 11.88
C PHE A 57 -0.46 -0.96 12.09
N GLU A 58 -0.83 -1.24 13.35
CA GLU A 58 -1.95 -2.11 13.69
C GLU A 58 -3.25 -1.59 13.05
N SER A 59 -3.52 -0.29 13.17
CA SER A 59 -4.67 0.35 12.54
C SER A 59 -4.67 0.15 11.01
N TYR A 60 -3.54 0.37 10.35
CA TYR A 60 -3.40 0.14 8.90
C TYR A 60 -3.67 -1.32 8.52
N THR A 61 -3.12 -2.29 9.25
CA THR A 61 -3.35 -3.72 8.93
C THR A 61 -4.79 -4.19 9.17
N LEU A 62 -5.62 -3.38 9.84
CA LEU A 62 -7.03 -3.69 10.09
C LEU A 62 -7.98 -2.95 9.14
N PHE A 63 -7.63 -1.73 8.72
CA PHE A 63 -8.56 -0.83 8.01
C PHE A 63 -7.96 -0.12 6.79
N GLY A 64 -6.65 -0.26 6.56
CA GLY A 64 -5.97 0.35 5.43
C GLY A 64 -6.17 -0.43 4.14
N GLU A 65 -5.87 0.23 3.03
CA GLU A 65 -5.83 -0.38 1.70
C GLU A 65 -4.51 -1.17 1.51
N ASP A 66 -4.57 -2.33 0.86
CA ASP A 66 -3.40 -3.16 0.53
C ASP A 66 -3.10 -3.12 -0.99
N PRO A 67 -2.41 -2.08 -1.49
CA PRO A 67 -2.09 -1.97 -2.90
C PRO A 67 -0.93 -2.89 -3.30
N PHE A 68 -1.10 -3.61 -4.41
CA PHE A 68 -0.08 -4.47 -5.01
C PHE A 68 0.00 -4.30 -6.53
N ILE A 69 1.11 -4.74 -7.11
CA ILE A 69 1.42 -4.53 -8.53
C ILE A 69 1.43 -5.86 -9.28
N ILE A 70 0.69 -5.91 -10.39
CA ILE A 70 0.73 -6.98 -11.37
C ILE A 70 1.39 -6.46 -12.65
N PRO A 71 2.63 -6.88 -12.98
CA PRO A 71 3.25 -6.53 -14.25
C PRO A 71 2.66 -7.35 -15.40
N ASP A 72 2.54 -6.76 -16.59
CA ASP A 72 2.13 -7.46 -17.82
C ASP A 72 3.03 -8.68 -18.13
N ASN A 73 4.31 -8.57 -17.79
CA ASN A 73 5.27 -9.66 -17.84
C ASN A 73 5.49 -10.21 -16.42
N PRO A 74 4.98 -11.41 -16.08
CA PRO A 74 5.15 -12.00 -14.76
C PRO A 74 6.62 -12.26 -14.35
N ALA A 75 7.55 -12.29 -15.31
CA ALA A 75 8.98 -12.43 -15.03
C ALA A 75 9.65 -11.09 -14.65
N ASP A 76 8.94 -9.96 -14.75
CA ASP A 76 9.45 -8.65 -14.38
C ASP A 76 9.38 -8.43 -12.86
N ALA A 77 10.52 -8.60 -12.20
CA ALA A 77 10.65 -8.41 -10.76
C ALA A 77 10.90 -6.95 -10.34
N SER A 78 10.98 -6.00 -11.29
CA SER A 78 11.27 -4.59 -10.98
C SER A 78 10.16 -3.89 -10.19
N ALA A 79 8.92 -4.38 -10.30
CA ALA A 79 7.75 -3.79 -9.66
C ALA A 79 7.31 -4.49 -8.36
N LYS A 80 8.22 -5.18 -7.67
CA LYS A 80 7.88 -5.84 -6.39
C LYS A 80 7.62 -4.80 -5.32
N PHE A 81 6.42 -4.84 -4.73
CA PHE A 81 6.00 -3.97 -3.66
C PHE A 81 5.22 -4.76 -2.60
N SER A 82 5.44 -4.43 -1.33
CA SER A 82 4.74 -4.96 -0.17
C SER A 82 4.21 -3.76 0.60
N ALA A 83 2.89 -3.60 0.62
CA ALA A 83 2.29 -2.44 1.27
C ALA A 83 2.51 -2.46 2.78
N TRP A 84 2.48 -3.64 3.40
CA TRP A 84 2.74 -3.81 4.83
C TRP A 84 4.19 -3.50 5.22
N ASP A 85 5.17 -3.92 4.43
CA ASP A 85 6.58 -3.59 4.71
C ASP A 85 6.82 -2.09 4.59
N TYR A 86 6.24 -1.46 3.56
CA TYR A 86 6.29 -0.01 3.40
C TYR A 86 5.58 0.73 4.54
N ALA A 87 4.36 0.30 4.90
CA ALA A 87 3.59 0.90 5.99
C ALA A 87 4.33 0.82 7.32
N ARG A 88 4.97 -0.31 7.64
CA ARG A 88 5.77 -0.48 8.86
C ARG A 88 6.93 0.52 8.95
N GLN A 89 7.67 0.67 7.86
CA GLN A 89 8.73 1.67 7.79
C GLN A 89 8.15 3.06 8.02
N ARG A 90 7.08 3.39 7.30
CA ARG A 90 6.52 4.74 7.27
C ARG A 90 5.84 5.15 8.59
N CYS A 91 5.20 4.22 9.30
CA CYS A 91 4.69 4.44 10.65
C CYS A 91 5.79 4.89 11.62
N SER A 92 6.96 4.28 11.53
CA SER A 92 8.12 4.63 12.37
C SER A 92 8.61 6.04 12.09
N GLU A 93 8.63 6.43 10.82
CA GLU A 93 9.05 7.77 10.39
C GLU A 93 8.01 8.85 10.73
N ILE A 94 6.71 8.55 10.69
CA ILE A 94 5.63 9.48 11.11
C ILE A 94 5.67 9.70 12.63
N ALA A 95 5.76 8.63 13.42
CA ALA A 95 5.71 8.74 14.88
C ALA A 95 6.98 9.36 15.50
N ALA A 96 8.08 9.46 14.73
CA ALA A 96 9.32 10.09 15.15
C ALA A 96 9.37 11.62 14.92
N GLY A 97 8.43 12.17 14.14
CA GLY A 97 8.33 13.61 13.82
C GLY A 97 7.40 14.35 14.77
#